data_AF-A0A937V0F2-F1
#
_entry.id   AF-A0A937V0F2-F1
#
_cell.length_a   1.000
_cell.length_b   1.000
_cell.length_c   1.000
_cell.angle_alpha   90.00
_cell.angle_beta   90.00
_cell.angle_gamma   90.00
#
_symmetry.space_group_name_H-M   'P 1'
#
loop_
_entity.id
_entity.type
_entity.pdbx_description
1 polymer ?
#
loop_
_entity_poly.entity_id
_entity_poly.type
_entity_poly.pdbx_seq_one_letter_code
_entity_poly.pdbx_strand_id
1 'polypeptide(L)'
;MTANVFQNVLARHDPHCEYYTSLLRRLASRPVQWYTTSFDWNLALTFWEQFKGAGVDEACQDAYWGLLNQVKAYPLERSVWELSGELQIGNFCDALRLATAIDQAVDVIVTQEPQQFARTVVDSYRAQVDGYFYITLPTICAETGREVNNHIGVFSVGAFLLNLDNIGRLPLVMQLPRSESLRIESLQMIVSDESEATIFLKGCADRITVTARGRTPFEAIQRAIDQAVDEWYDMPIRQLVRFWIRPSTLTGADSPVEMVVGVECGDLNFESSACSGNCIRAAADAYVKVINSICEHLKLKVRDKEI
;
A
#
# COMPACT_ATOMS: atom_id res chain seq x y z
N MET A 1 -13.54 10.70 -5.26
CA MET A 1 -13.42 10.96 -3.81
C MET A 1 -14.69 10.49 -3.10
N THR A 2 -14.56 9.90 -1.91
CA THR A 2 -15.68 9.34 -1.12
C THR A 2 -16.17 10.31 -0.05
N ALA A 3 -17.39 10.10 0.47
CA ALA A 3 -17.99 10.98 1.47
C ALA A 3 -17.24 11.01 2.82
N ASN A 4 -16.61 9.89 3.22
CA ASN A 4 -15.89 9.79 4.49
C ASN A 4 -14.66 10.74 4.57
N VAL A 5 -14.16 11.24 3.44
CA VAL A 5 -13.14 12.32 3.40
C VAL A 5 -13.62 13.56 4.15
N PHE A 6 -14.91 13.86 4.05
CA PHE A 6 -15.56 15.00 4.68
C PHE A 6 -16.05 14.72 6.11
N GLN A 7 -16.27 13.47 6.49
CA GLN A 7 -16.94 13.14 7.75
C GLN A 7 -16.07 13.43 8.97
N ASN A 8 -14.78 13.05 8.94
CA ASN A 8 -13.92 13.07 10.12
C ASN A 8 -13.62 14.50 10.64
N VAL A 9 -13.65 15.51 9.75
CA VAL A 9 -13.44 16.90 10.18
C VAL A 9 -14.60 17.42 11.06
N LEU A 10 -15.78 16.82 10.95
CA LEU A 10 -16.99 17.24 11.66
C LEU A 10 -17.08 16.63 13.07
N ALA A 11 -16.25 15.63 13.39
CA ALA A 11 -16.23 14.98 14.70
C ALA A 11 -15.37 15.76 15.71
N ARG A 12 -15.87 16.87 16.27
CA ARG A 12 -15.07 17.75 17.18
C ARG A 12 -14.58 17.08 18.47
N HIS A 13 -15.17 15.98 18.90
CA HIS A 13 -14.64 15.20 20.03
C HIS A 13 -13.37 14.43 19.66
N ASP A 14 -13.03 14.35 18.37
CA ASP A 14 -11.77 13.79 17.90
C ASP A 14 -10.64 14.81 18.15
N PRO A 15 -9.62 14.46 18.96
CA PRO A 15 -8.46 15.31 19.19
C PRO A 15 -7.66 15.65 17.91
N HIS A 16 -7.94 14.98 16.80
CA HIS A 16 -7.32 15.19 15.50
C HIS A 16 -8.17 16.04 14.53
N CYS A 17 -9.25 16.68 14.99
CA CYS A 17 -10.11 17.53 14.15
C CYS A 17 -9.34 18.61 13.36
N GLU A 18 -8.35 19.27 13.98
CA GLU A 18 -7.49 20.26 13.31
C GLU A 18 -6.62 19.63 12.21
N TYR A 19 -6.16 18.41 12.42
CA TYR A 19 -5.40 17.65 11.43
C TYR A 19 -6.27 17.36 10.20
N TYR A 20 -7.50 16.88 10.38
CA TYR A 20 -8.42 16.64 9.27
C TYR A 20 -8.80 17.93 8.53
N THR A 21 -8.93 19.05 9.25
CA THR A 21 -9.17 20.38 8.66
C THR A 21 -8.01 20.78 7.75
N SER A 22 -6.77 20.56 8.21
CA SER A 22 -5.56 20.80 7.42
C SER A 22 -5.51 19.91 6.16
N LEU A 23 -5.88 18.62 6.28
CA LEU A 23 -5.93 17.71 5.14
C LEU A 23 -6.92 18.19 4.07
N LEU A 24 -8.13 18.61 4.45
CA LEU A 24 -9.13 19.13 3.51
C LEU A 24 -8.64 20.38 2.77
N ARG A 25 -8.01 21.33 3.47
CA ARG A 25 -7.40 22.51 2.82
C ARG A 25 -6.32 22.11 1.82
N ARG A 26 -5.47 21.16 2.20
CA ARG A 26 -4.41 20.66 1.31
C ARG A 26 -5.00 19.98 0.08
N LEU A 27 -6.08 19.19 0.21
CA LEU A 27 -6.79 18.61 -0.92
C LEU A 27 -7.38 19.70 -1.83
N ALA A 28 -8.07 20.69 -1.25
CA ALA A 28 -8.67 21.80 -1.99
C ALA A 28 -7.65 22.68 -2.73
N SER A 29 -6.40 22.69 -2.28
CA SER A 29 -5.31 23.41 -2.94
C SER A 29 -4.67 22.66 -4.11
N ARG A 30 -5.00 21.37 -4.31
CA ARG A 30 -4.35 20.57 -5.35
C ARG A 30 -4.91 20.90 -6.74
N PRO A 31 -4.05 21.00 -7.77
CA PRO A 31 -4.45 21.30 -9.14
C PRO A 31 -5.00 20.04 -9.83
N VAL A 32 -6.00 19.40 -9.22
CA VAL A 32 -6.64 18.19 -9.74
C VAL A 32 -8.15 18.42 -9.85
N GLN A 33 -8.78 17.74 -10.79
CA GLN A 33 -10.23 17.80 -10.91
C GLN A 33 -10.86 16.80 -9.95
N TRP A 34 -11.68 17.30 -9.02
CA TRP A 34 -12.33 16.48 -8.02
C TRP A 34 -13.68 15.98 -8.49
N TYR A 35 -13.91 14.68 -8.26
CA TYR A 35 -15.17 14.03 -8.58
C TYR A 35 -15.67 13.22 -7.40
N THR A 36 -16.98 13.07 -7.30
CA THR A 36 -17.63 12.19 -6.34
C THR A 36 -18.91 11.61 -6.93
N THR A 37 -19.42 10.52 -6.36
CA THR A 37 -20.72 9.96 -6.77
C THR A 37 -21.84 10.86 -6.24
N SER A 38 -22.99 10.92 -6.92
CA SER A 38 -24.17 11.66 -6.42
C SER A 38 -24.63 11.15 -5.04
N PHE A 39 -24.43 9.86 -4.76
CA PHE A 39 -24.62 9.27 -3.45
C PHE A 39 -23.69 9.86 -2.39
N ASP A 40 -22.37 9.87 -2.65
CA ASP A 40 -21.38 10.42 -1.72
C ASP A 40 -21.54 11.94 -1.55
N TRP A 41 -21.93 12.66 -2.59
CA TRP A 41 -22.26 14.08 -2.51
C TRP A 41 -23.40 14.33 -1.51
N ASN A 42 -24.50 13.59 -1.65
CA ASN A 42 -25.64 13.70 -0.74
C ASN A 42 -25.29 13.28 0.69
N LEU A 43 -24.46 12.26 0.86
CA LEU A 43 -23.95 11.87 2.18
C LEU A 43 -23.12 12.98 2.81
N ALA A 44 -22.21 13.61 2.06
CA ALA A 44 -21.41 14.72 2.54
C ALA A 44 -22.33 15.86 3.04
N LEU A 45 -23.27 16.31 2.22
CA LEU A 45 -24.25 17.33 2.61
C LEU A 45 -25.05 16.93 3.87
N THR A 46 -25.44 15.66 3.97
CA THR A 46 -26.16 15.14 5.14
C THR A 46 -25.29 15.19 6.40
N PHE A 47 -24.01 14.82 6.32
CA PHE A 47 -23.08 14.94 7.44
C PHE A 47 -22.95 16.40 7.88
N TRP A 48 -22.80 17.32 6.93
CA TRP A 48 -22.74 18.74 7.26
C TRP A 48 -23.98 19.20 8.04
N GLU A 49 -25.18 18.90 7.54
CA GLU A 49 -26.43 19.28 8.19
C GLU A 49 -26.57 18.68 9.60
N GLN A 50 -26.15 17.43 9.77
CA GLN A 50 -26.19 16.75 11.07
C GLN A 50 -25.24 17.36 12.09
N PHE A 51 -24.04 17.77 11.68
CA PHE A 51 -22.98 18.17 12.61
C PHE A 51 -22.74 19.69 12.70
N LYS A 52 -23.27 20.51 11.78
CA LYS A 52 -23.10 21.98 11.82
C LYS A 52 -23.56 22.62 13.12
N GLY A 53 -24.60 22.05 13.75
CA GLY A 53 -25.15 22.52 15.03
C GLY A 53 -24.26 22.22 16.24
N ALA A 54 -23.24 21.36 16.10
CA ALA A 54 -22.33 20.98 17.18
C ALA A 54 -21.17 21.98 17.37
N GLY A 55 -21.31 23.20 16.85
CA GLY A 55 -20.33 24.27 16.99
C GLY A 55 -19.11 24.10 16.08
N VAL A 56 -19.31 23.80 14.80
CA VAL A 56 -18.22 23.80 13.80
C VAL A 56 -17.59 25.19 13.75
N ASP A 57 -16.26 25.28 13.85
CA ASP A 57 -15.56 26.57 13.71
C ASP A 57 -15.44 27.00 12.24
N GLU A 58 -15.19 28.30 12.06
CA GLU A 58 -15.05 28.93 10.74
C GLU A 58 -13.95 28.26 9.90
N ALA A 59 -12.85 27.86 10.56
CA ALA A 59 -11.72 27.19 9.93
C ALA A 59 -12.10 25.83 9.29
N CYS A 60 -12.89 25.02 9.99
CA CYS A 60 -13.43 23.76 9.52
C CYS A 60 -14.48 23.98 8.42
N GLN A 61 -15.38 24.95 8.61
CA GLN A 61 -16.39 25.32 7.63
C GLN A 61 -15.76 25.70 6.29
N ASP A 62 -14.75 26.57 6.31
CA ASP A 62 -14.04 27.02 5.11
C ASP A 62 -13.32 25.86 4.41
N ALA A 63 -12.67 24.98 5.17
CA ALA A 63 -11.99 23.82 4.61
C ALA A 63 -12.98 22.84 3.95
N TYR A 64 -14.11 22.60 4.62
CA TYR A 64 -15.15 21.68 4.17
C TYR A 64 -15.77 22.15 2.86
N TRP A 65 -16.33 23.37 2.85
CA TRP A 65 -16.97 23.94 1.67
C TRP A 65 -15.97 24.31 0.59
N GLY A 66 -14.75 24.70 0.97
CA GLY A 66 -13.67 24.98 0.04
C GLY A 66 -13.31 23.78 -0.83
N LEU A 67 -13.31 22.56 -0.29
CA LEU A 67 -13.15 21.34 -1.08
C LEU A 67 -14.46 20.93 -1.77
N LEU A 68 -15.58 20.89 -1.04
CA LEU A 68 -16.84 20.36 -1.57
C LEU A 68 -17.30 21.15 -2.80
N ASN A 69 -17.18 22.48 -2.81
CA ASN A 69 -17.56 23.32 -3.94
C ASN A 69 -16.71 23.09 -5.21
N GLN A 70 -15.53 22.47 -5.09
CA GLN A 70 -14.68 22.12 -6.23
C GLN A 70 -15.00 20.72 -6.79
N VAL A 71 -15.72 19.90 -6.04
CA VAL A 71 -16.00 18.51 -6.41
C VAL A 71 -17.22 18.48 -7.32
N LYS A 72 -17.11 17.75 -8.45
CA LYS A 72 -18.24 17.51 -9.35
C LYS A 72 -18.91 16.19 -9.00
N ALA A 73 -20.22 16.23 -8.77
CA ALA A 73 -21.02 15.04 -8.53
C ALA A 73 -21.40 14.37 -9.86
N TYR A 74 -21.17 13.06 -9.95
CA TYR A 74 -21.58 12.25 -11.10
C TYR A 74 -22.86 11.46 -10.81
N PRO A 75 -23.85 11.48 -11.73
CA PRO A 75 -25.03 10.65 -11.61
C PRO A 75 -24.69 9.17 -11.79
N LEU A 76 -25.49 8.30 -11.17
CA LEU A 76 -25.32 6.85 -11.26
C LEU A 76 -26.18 6.32 -12.40
N GLU A 77 -25.57 6.10 -13.55
CA GLU A 77 -26.22 5.52 -14.72
C GLU A 77 -26.38 4.00 -14.59
N ARG A 78 -27.30 3.43 -15.39
CA ARG A 78 -27.60 1.99 -15.35
C ARG A 78 -26.35 1.12 -15.58
N SER A 79 -25.43 1.55 -16.44
CA SER A 79 -24.14 0.88 -16.69
C SER A 79 -23.32 0.71 -15.41
N VAL A 80 -23.27 1.74 -14.55
CA VAL A 80 -22.55 1.72 -13.28
C VAL A 80 -23.15 0.71 -12.31
N TRP A 81 -24.49 0.61 -12.27
CA TRP A 81 -25.18 -0.37 -11.43
C TRP A 81 -24.89 -1.81 -11.87
N GLU A 82 -24.95 -2.07 -13.16
CA GLU A 82 -24.66 -3.40 -13.73
C GLU A 82 -23.20 -3.78 -13.46
N LEU A 83 -22.25 -2.88 -13.73
CA LEU A 83 -20.83 -3.10 -13.45
C LEU A 83 -20.55 -3.33 -11.95
N SER A 84 -21.21 -2.60 -11.05
CA SER A 84 -21.00 -2.75 -9.60
C SER A 84 -21.32 -4.16 -9.10
N GLY A 85 -22.27 -4.87 -9.71
CA GLY A 85 -22.60 -6.26 -9.38
C GLY A 85 -21.51 -7.26 -9.74
N GLU A 86 -20.62 -6.90 -10.67
CA GLU A 86 -19.58 -7.78 -11.20
C GLU A 86 -18.23 -7.66 -10.47
N LEU A 87 -18.01 -6.56 -9.73
CA LEU A 87 -16.70 -6.19 -9.17
C LEU A 87 -16.23 -7.01 -7.95
N GLN A 88 -17.08 -7.92 -7.42
CA GLN A 88 -16.78 -8.79 -6.27
C GLN A 88 -16.19 -8.05 -5.04
N ILE A 89 -16.68 -6.84 -4.76
CA ILE A 89 -16.37 -6.10 -3.52
C ILE A 89 -17.48 -6.36 -2.51
N GLY A 90 -17.10 -6.68 -1.26
CA GLY A 90 -18.05 -7.09 -0.22
C GLY A 90 -19.07 -6.01 0.16
N ASN A 91 -18.71 -4.73 0.02
CA ASN A 91 -19.61 -3.61 0.25
C ASN A 91 -20.13 -3.04 -1.08
N PHE A 92 -21.45 -3.04 -1.23
CA PHE A 92 -22.13 -2.55 -2.43
C PHE A 92 -21.82 -1.07 -2.74
N CYS A 93 -21.73 -0.21 -1.73
CA CYS A 93 -21.43 1.22 -1.93
C CYS A 93 -20.00 1.42 -2.47
N ASP A 94 -19.06 0.60 -2.02
CA ASP A 94 -17.66 0.64 -2.48
C ASP A 94 -17.52 0.07 -3.90
N ALA A 95 -18.27 -1.00 -4.20
CA ALA A 95 -18.39 -1.51 -5.56
C ALA A 95 -18.93 -0.44 -6.53
N LEU A 96 -19.94 0.31 -6.10
CA LEU A 96 -20.54 1.39 -6.88
C LEU A 96 -19.59 2.57 -7.09
N ARG A 97 -18.80 2.94 -6.07
CA ARG A 97 -17.74 3.95 -6.18
C ARG A 97 -16.65 3.52 -7.18
N LEU A 98 -16.24 2.25 -7.13
CA LEU A 98 -15.26 1.70 -8.06
C LEU A 98 -15.80 1.61 -9.49
N ALA A 99 -17.04 1.14 -9.67
CA ALA A 99 -17.70 1.11 -10.97
C ALA A 99 -17.80 2.50 -11.59
N THR A 100 -18.15 3.52 -10.79
CA THR A 100 -18.18 4.92 -11.26
C THR A 100 -16.79 5.39 -11.69
N ALA A 101 -15.74 5.03 -10.95
CA ALA A 101 -14.37 5.41 -11.30
C ALA A 101 -13.92 4.77 -12.64
N ILE A 102 -14.33 3.53 -12.91
CA ILE A 102 -14.06 2.84 -14.19
C ILE A 102 -14.82 3.53 -15.33
N ASP A 103 -16.12 3.73 -15.16
CA ASP A 103 -17.01 4.32 -16.18
C ASP A 103 -16.55 5.73 -16.59
N GLN A 104 -16.07 6.51 -15.62
CA GLN A 104 -15.57 7.87 -15.84
C GLN A 104 -14.07 7.95 -16.15
N ALA A 105 -13.40 6.80 -16.33
CA ALA A 105 -11.96 6.70 -16.59
C ALA A 105 -11.11 7.52 -15.59
N VAL A 106 -11.44 7.45 -14.31
CA VAL A 106 -10.74 8.15 -13.24
C VAL A 106 -9.57 7.31 -12.75
N ASP A 107 -8.38 7.92 -12.69
CA ASP A 107 -7.15 7.21 -12.29
C ASP A 107 -7.12 6.83 -10.80
N VAL A 108 -7.76 7.64 -9.95
CA VAL A 108 -7.60 7.55 -8.49
C VAL A 108 -8.90 7.74 -7.71
N ILE A 109 -9.12 6.85 -6.75
CA ILE A 109 -10.09 6.99 -5.67
C ILE A 109 -9.36 7.47 -4.43
N VAL A 110 -9.80 8.62 -3.89
CA VAL A 110 -9.35 9.16 -2.61
C VAL A 110 -10.42 8.92 -1.54
N THR A 111 -10.05 8.28 -0.44
CA THR A 111 -10.94 7.90 0.68
C THR A 111 -10.19 8.00 2.02
N GLN A 112 -10.90 7.97 3.16
CA GLN A 112 -10.25 7.74 4.46
C GLN A 112 -9.98 6.26 4.74
N GLU A 113 -10.68 5.37 4.03
CA GLU A 113 -10.72 3.93 4.32
C GLU A 113 -10.40 3.11 3.06
N PRO A 114 -9.16 3.17 2.53
CA PRO A 114 -8.78 2.47 1.31
C PRO A 114 -9.02 0.96 1.38
N GLN A 115 -8.88 0.35 2.56
CA GLN A 115 -9.07 -1.08 2.80
C GLN A 115 -10.46 -1.60 2.43
N GLN A 116 -11.48 -0.74 2.36
CA GLN A 116 -12.84 -1.13 1.94
C GLN A 116 -12.90 -1.59 0.48
N PHE A 117 -11.94 -1.16 -0.34
CA PHE A 117 -11.83 -1.54 -1.74
C PHE A 117 -10.89 -2.72 -1.98
N ALA A 118 -10.28 -3.26 -0.91
CA ALA A 118 -9.33 -4.35 -1.03
C ALA A 118 -10.04 -5.64 -1.46
N ARG A 119 -9.53 -6.28 -2.51
CA ARG A 119 -10.08 -7.53 -3.06
C ARG A 119 -9.25 -8.73 -2.64
N THR A 120 -7.98 -8.49 -2.32
CA THR A 120 -7.04 -9.49 -1.86
C THR A 120 -6.42 -9.09 -0.52
N VAL A 121 -5.86 -10.08 0.18
CA VAL A 121 -5.08 -9.83 1.41
C VAL A 121 -3.90 -8.88 1.13
N VAL A 122 -3.32 -8.92 -0.08
CA VAL A 122 -2.24 -8.04 -0.49
C VAL A 122 -2.71 -6.60 -0.61
N ASP A 123 -3.91 -6.37 -1.15
CA ASP A 123 -4.50 -5.03 -1.25
C ASP A 123 -4.77 -4.45 0.14
N SER A 124 -5.37 -5.24 1.04
CA SER A 124 -5.63 -4.81 2.42
C SER A 124 -4.33 -4.46 3.15
N TYR A 125 -3.29 -5.27 2.93
CA TYR A 125 -1.96 -5.03 3.48
C TYR A 125 -1.36 -3.72 2.96
N ARG A 126 -1.43 -3.47 1.64
CA ARG A 126 -0.89 -2.25 1.02
C ARG A 126 -1.67 -1.01 1.45
N ALA A 127 -2.99 -1.11 1.53
CA ALA A 127 -3.84 -0.07 2.10
C ALA A 127 -3.44 0.31 3.52
N GLN A 128 -3.07 -0.67 4.35
CA GLN A 128 -2.67 -0.45 5.74
C GLN A 128 -1.25 0.13 5.88
N VAL A 129 -0.30 -0.39 5.11
CA VAL A 129 1.13 -0.03 5.24
C VAL A 129 1.48 1.21 4.45
N ASP A 130 1.11 1.23 3.18
CA ASP A 130 1.47 2.31 2.26
C ASP A 130 0.40 3.41 2.25
N GLY A 131 -0.78 3.12 2.80
CA GLY A 131 -1.94 4.01 2.73
C GLY A 131 -2.58 4.03 1.35
N TYR A 132 -2.13 3.18 0.40
CA TYR A 132 -2.69 3.07 -0.94
C TYR A 132 -2.38 1.72 -1.59
N PHE A 133 -3.10 1.38 -2.65
CA PHE A 133 -2.83 0.25 -3.54
C PHE A 133 -3.48 0.48 -4.91
N TYR A 134 -3.21 -0.42 -5.87
CA TYR A 134 -3.80 -0.36 -7.20
C TYR A 134 -4.68 -1.57 -7.46
N ILE A 135 -5.87 -1.31 -7.98
CA ILE A 135 -6.78 -2.33 -8.48
C ILE A 135 -6.57 -2.42 -9.99
N THR A 136 -6.30 -3.64 -10.47
CA THR A 136 -6.31 -3.95 -11.90
C THR A 136 -7.55 -4.76 -12.21
N LEU A 137 -8.39 -4.26 -13.13
CA LEU A 137 -9.64 -4.87 -13.52
C LEU A 137 -9.69 -5.06 -15.04
N PRO A 138 -9.65 -6.31 -15.53
CA PRO A 138 -9.93 -6.57 -16.92
C PRO A 138 -11.42 -6.34 -17.18
N THR A 139 -11.72 -5.54 -18.20
CA THR A 139 -13.07 -5.33 -18.73
C THR A 139 -13.06 -5.61 -20.22
N ILE A 140 -14.16 -6.10 -20.77
CA ILE A 140 -14.26 -6.31 -22.22
C ILE A 140 -14.90 -5.06 -22.82
N CYS A 141 -14.19 -4.39 -23.73
CA CYS A 141 -14.77 -3.29 -24.48
C CYS A 141 -15.92 -3.81 -25.34
N ALA A 142 -17.14 -3.31 -25.10
CA ALA A 142 -18.34 -3.76 -25.81
C ALA A 142 -18.26 -3.54 -27.33
N GLU A 143 -17.53 -2.51 -27.77
CA GLU A 143 -17.40 -2.16 -29.20
C GLU A 143 -16.35 -3.02 -29.92
N THR A 144 -15.22 -3.30 -29.27
CA THR A 144 -14.08 -3.97 -29.92
C THR A 144 -13.90 -5.43 -29.51
N GLY A 145 -14.62 -5.90 -28.49
CA GLY A 145 -14.46 -7.23 -27.88
C GLY A 145 -13.07 -7.47 -27.28
N ARG A 146 -12.25 -6.42 -27.12
CA ARG A 146 -10.89 -6.51 -26.57
C ARG A 146 -10.91 -6.32 -25.07
N GLU A 147 -10.08 -7.07 -24.39
CA GLU A 147 -9.83 -6.91 -22.96
C GLU A 147 -9.03 -5.62 -22.73
N VAL A 148 -9.59 -4.73 -21.91
CA VAL A 148 -8.99 -3.47 -21.46
C VAL A 148 -8.78 -3.58 -19.96
N ASN A 149 -7.52 -3.42 -19.54
CA ASN A 149 -7.18 -3.38 -18.13
C ASN A 149 -7.37 -1.96 -17.60
N ASN A 150 -8.32 -1.80 -16.69
CA ASN A 150 -8.46 -0.56 -15.92
C ASN A 150 -7.53 -0.64 -14.72
N HIS A 151 -6.73 0.41 -14.54
CA HIS A 151 -5.81 0.54 -13.42
C HIS A 151 -6.27 1.72 -12.56
N ILE A 152 -6.82 1.43 -11.39
CA ILE A 152 -7.34 2.46 -10.48
C ILE A 152 -6.56 2.42 -9.19
N GLY A 153 -5.93 3.53 -8.84
CA GLY A 153 -5.29 3.70 -7.54
C GLY A 153 -6.32 4.01 -6.47
N VAL A 154 -6.28 3.30 -5.33
CA VAL A 154 -7.08 3.61 -4.15
C VAL A 154 -6.16 4.15 -3.08
N PHE A 155 -6.35 5.40 -2.69
CA PHE A 155 -5.49 6.12 -1.75
C PHE A 155 -6.28 6.58 -0.53
N SER A 156 -5.65 6.43 0.64
CA SER A 156 -5.97 7.25 1.80
C SER A 156 -5.69 8.73 1.49
N VAL A 157 -6.41 9.64 2.15
CA VAL A 157 -6.16 11.09 2.01
C VAL A 157 -4.70 11.46 2.27
N GLY A 158 -4.10 10.89 3.32
CA GLY A 158 -2.70 11.12 3.67
C GLY A 158 -1.75 10.65 2.57
N ALA A 159 -1.90 9.40 2.11
CA ALA A 159 -1.06 8.86 1.05
C ALA A 159 -1.21 9.62 -0.27
N PHE A 160 -2.43 10.02 -0.64
CA PHE A 160 -2.68 10.83 -1.84
C PHE A 160 -1.91 12.15 -1.79
N LEU A 161 -1.98 12.86 -0.66
CA LEU A 161 -1.31 14.15 -0.49
C LEU A 161 0.21 14.06 -0.46
N LEU A 162 0.77 12.92 -0.05
CA LEU A 162 2.21 12.65 -0.06
C LEU A 162 2.71 12.23 -1.44
N ASN A 163 1.87 11.55 -2.23
CA ASN A 163 2.28 10.94 -3.48
C ASN A 163 1.78 11.66 -4.74
N LEU A 164 1.05 12.78 -4.61
CA LEU A 164 0.41 13.51 -5.72
C LEU A 164 1.33 13.74 -6.92
N ASP A 165 2.54 14.24 -6.68
CA ASP A 165 3.51 14.57 -7.73
C ASP A 165 4.05 13.31 -8.45
N ASN A 166 3.86 12.17 -7.80
CA ASN A 166 4.21 10.88 -8.34
C ASN A 166 2.98 10.14 -8.89
N ILE A 167 1.73 10.60 -8.84
CA ILE A 167 0.58 9.77 -9.27
C ILE A 167 0.66 9.35 -10.76
N GLY A 168 1.35 10.12 -11.62
CA GLY A 168 1.67 9.72 -13.01
C GLY A 168 3.05 9.06 -13.22
N ARG A 169 3.85 8.89 -12.15
CA ARG A 169 5.20 8.27 -12.14
C ARG A 169 5.32 7.09 -11.18
N LEU A 170 4.39 6.95 -10.25
CA LEU A 170 4.14 5.75 -9.48
C LEU A 170 3.87 4.70 -10.53
N PRO A 171 4.51 3.53 -10.42
CA PRO A 171 4.37 2.52 -11.45
C PRO A 171 2.89 2.12 -11.51
N LEU A 172 2.14 2.73 -12.45
CA LEU A 172 1.06 2.13 -13.23
C LEU A 172 1.57 0.74 -13.44
N VAL A 173 1.06 -0.22 -12.65
CA VAL A 173 1.61 -1.55 -12.44
C VAL A 173 2.69 -1.73 -13.47
N MET A 174 3.94 -1.41 -13.10
CA MET A 174 5.01 -2.02 -13.86
C MET A 174 4.58 -3.47 -13.70
N GLN A 175 4.08 -4.05 -14.80
CA GLN A 175 4.60 -5.30 -15.26
C GLN A 175 6.09 -5.07 -15.16
N LEU A 176 6.60 -5.23 -13.93
CA LEU A 176 8.00 -5.38 -13.65
C LEU A 176 8.36 -6.37 -14.72
N PRO A 177 9.20 -6.01 -15.71
CA PRO A 177 9.66 -7.00 -16.65
C PRO A 177 10.33 -8.01 -15.75
N ARG A 178 9.63 -9.13 -15.43
CA ARG A 178 9.84 -9.97 -14.24
C ARG A 178 11.31 -9.92 -13.85
N SER A 179 11.71 -8.95 -13.03
CA SER A 179 13.10 -8.83 -12.64
C SER A 179 13.18 -9.72 -11.42
N GLU A 180 13.14 -11.01 -11.73
CA GLU A 180 13.65 -12.12 -10.96
C GLU A 180 13.86 -11.83 -9.46
N SER A 181 12.77 -11.52 -8.75
CA SER A 181 12.84 -11.03 -7.38
C SER A 181 12.97 -12.20 -6.41
N LEU A 182 13.93 -12.13 -5.49
CA LEU A 182 14.10 -13.08 -4.40
C LEU A 182 12.84 -13.10 -3.54
N ARG A 183 12.36 -14.30 -3.19
CA ARG A 183 11.19 -14.48 -2.32
C ARG A 183 11.35 -15.66 -1.38
N ILE A 184 11.07 -15.46 -0.09
CA ILE A 184 11.02 -16.55 0.88
C ILE A 184 9.70 -17.30 0.70
N GLU A 185 9.75 -18.56 0.29
CA GLU A 185 8.59 -19.44 0.17
C GLU A 185 8.24 -20.08 1.52
N SER A 186 9.24 -20.45 2.32
CA SER A 186 9.03 -20.94 3.69
C SER A 186 10.16 -20.49 4.63
N LEU A 187 9.81 -20.34 5.91
CA LEU A 187 10.73 -20.00 6.99
C LEU A 187 10.37 -20.87 8.20
N GLN A 188 11.34 -21.63 8.69
CA GLN A 188 11.26 -22.37 9.93
C GLN A 188 12.32 -21.83 10.90
N MET A 189 11.96 -21.77 12.17
CA MET A 189 12.81 -21.18 13.20
C MET A 189 12.79 -22.06 14.44
N ILE A 190 13.98 -22.34 14.97
CA ILE A 190 14.18 -22.92 16.29
C ILE A 190 14.85 -21.84 17.14
N VAL A 191 14.11 -21.31 18.11
CA VAL A 191 14.60 -20.25 19.00
C VAL A 191 15.22 -20.90 20.24
N SER A 192 16.52 -20.66 20.42
CA SER A 192 17.30 -21.07 21.59
C SER A 192 18.43 -20.04 21.84
N ASP A 193 19.32 -20.30 22.80
CA ASP A 193 20.51 -19.45 23.05
C ASP A 193 21.37 -19.26 21.79
N GLU A 194 21.42 -20.28 20.93
CA GLU A 194 21.79 -20.15 19.51
C GLU A 194 20.56 -20.47 18.66
N SER A 195 19.99 -19.44 18.03
CA SER A 195 18.82 -19.61 17.19
C SER A 195 19.22 -20.19 15.83
N GLU A 196 18.40 -21.08 15.28
CA GLU A 196 18.61 -21.72 13.99
C GLU A 196 17.45 -21.39 13.05
N ALA A 197 17.76 -20.88 11.87
CA ALA A 197 16.80 -20.51 10.84
C ALA A 197 16.99 -21.40 9.61
N THR A 198 15.91 -22.04 9.15
CA THR A 198 15.87 -22.74 7.86
C THR A 198 14.94 -21.98 6.92
N ILE A 199 15.49 -21.49 5.82
CA ILE A 199 14.74 -20.75 4.79
C ILE A 199 14.66 -21.56 3.50
N PHE A 200 13.51 -21.48 2.83
CA PHE A 200 13.39 -21.85 1.43
C PHE A 200 13.25 -20.58 0.60
N LEU A 201 14.32 -20.23 -0.11
CA LEU A 201 14.40 -19.00 -0.89
C LEU A 201 14.30 -19.35 -2.38
N LYS A 202 13.38 -18.68 -3.08
CA LYS A 202 13.26 -18.74 -4.53
C LYS A 202 14.00 -17.54 -5.13
N GLY A 203 15.02 -17.84 -5.93
CA GLY A 203 15.76 -16.87 -6.72
C GLY A 203 15.35 -16.88 -8.20
N CYS A 204 16.22 -16.33 -9.04
CA CYS A 204 15.98 -16.14 -10.47
C CYS A 204 15.88 -17.45 -11.25
N ALA A 205 16.83 -18.35 -11.04
CA ALA A 205 16.99 -19.58 -11.82
C ALA A 205 16.55 -20.83 -11.03
N ASP A 206 16.57 -20.76 -9.70
CA ASP A 206 16.53 -21.91 -8.83
C ASP A 206 15.97 -21.58 -7.44
N ARG A 207 15.80 -22.65 -6.68
CA ARG A 207 15.33 -22.61 -5.29
C ARG A 207 16.42 -23.21 -4.42
N ILE A 208 16.77 -22.52 -3.35
CA ILE A 208 17.76 -22.99 -2.39
C ILE A 208 17.10 -23.09 -1.01
N THR A 209 17.43 -24.17 -0.32
CA THR A 209 17.18 -24.32 1.11
C THR A 209 18.48 -24.06 1.85
N VAL A 210 18.49 -23.10 2.77
CA VAL A 210 19.64 -22.85 3.64
C VAL A 210 19.22 -22.94 5.09
N THR A 211 20.09 -23.54 5.91
CA THR A 211 19.98 -23.54 7.35
C THR A 211 21.20 -22.83 7.93
N ALA A 212 20.98 -21.82 8.78
CA ALA A 212 22.06 -21.07 9.42
C ALA A 212 21.74 -20.80 10.90
N ARG A 213 22.81 -20.58 11.69
CA ARG A 213 22.74 -20.27 13.12
C ARG A 213 23.19 -18.85 13.41
N GLY A 214 22.57 -18.22 14.41
CA GLY A 214 22.91 -16.88 14.88
C GLY A 214 22.63 -16.73 16.37
N ARG A 215 23.21 -15.69 16.99
CA ARG A 215 22.99 -15.39 18.42
C ARG A 215 21.59 -14.84 18.68
N THR A 216 20.96 -14.30 17.65
CA THR A 216 19.55 -13.89 17.67
C THR A 216 18.77 -14.57 16.54
N PRO A 217 17.43 -14.72 16.65
CA PRO A 217 16.62 -15.26 15.55
C PRO A 217 16.82 -14.48 14.25
N PHE A 218 16.92 -13.15 14.33
CA PHE A 218 17.12 -12.33 13.14
C PHE A 218 18.53 -12.49 12.54
N GLU A 219 19.57 -12.60 13.36
CA GLU A 219 20.93 -12.88 12.87
C GLU A 219 21.00 -14.24 12.14
N ALA A 220 20.31 -15.26 12.66
CA ALA A 220 20.22 -16.57 12.01
C ALA A 220 19.54 -16.47 10.64
N ILE A 221 18.45 -15.70 10.54
CA ILE A 221 17.76 -15.41 9.27
C ILE A 221 18.69 -14.67 8.31
N GLN A 222 19.36 -13.62 8.79
CA GLN A 222 20.23 -12.79 7.97
C GLN A 222 21.31 -13.65 7.33
N ARG A 223 21.98 -14.49 8.12
CA ARG A 223 23.00 -15.43 7.63
C ARG A 223 22.46 -16.45 6.64
N ALA A 224 21.28 -17.00 6.89
CA ALA A 224 20.66 -17.95 5.96
C ALA A 224 20.36 -17.30 4.61
N ILE A 225 19.83 -16.07 4.62
CA ILE A 225 19.54 -15.30 3.40
C ILE A 225 20.84 -14.91 2.71
N ASP A 226 21.81 -14.39 3.45
CA ASP A 226 23.11 -13.98 2.91
C ASP A 226 23.83 -15.13 2.23
N GLN A 227 23.88 -16.31 2.88
CA GLN A 227 24.47 -17.50 2.30
C GLN A 227 23.73 -17.92 1.02
N ALA A 228 22.39 -17.89 0.99
CA ALA A 228 21.64 -18.21 -0.23
C ALA A 228 21.91 -17.21 -1.37
N VAL A 229 22.05 -15.93 -1.03
CA VAL A 229 22.26 -14.84 -1.99
C VAL A 229 23.70 -14.85 -2.54
N ASP A 230 24.69 -15.15 -1.70
CA ASP A 230 26.10 -15.20 -2.08
C ASP A 230 26.43 -16.42 -2.97
N GLU A 231 25.54 -17.42 -3.04
CA GLU A 231 25.58 -18.48 -4.06
C GLU A 231 25.21 -17.94 -5.45
N TRP A 232 24.26 -17.00 -5.50
CA TRP A 232 23.75 -16.45 -6.75
C TRP A 232 24.49 -15.21 -7.23
N TYR A 233 24.98 -14.38 -6.32
CA TYR A 233 25.51 -13.06 -6.62
C TYR A 233 26.85 -12.85 -5.95
N ASP A 234 27.72 -12.10 -6.61
CA ASP A 234 28.91 -11.55 -5.98
C ASP A 234 28.57 -10.20 -5.34
N MET A 235 28.05 -10.24 -4.12
CA MET A 235 27.65 -9.04 -3.39
C MET A 235 28.75 -8.49 -2.49
N PRO A 236 28.87 -7.15 -2.36
CA PRO A 236 29.66 -6.53 -1.31
C PRO A 236 29.18 -6.91 0.09
N ILE A 237 30.03 -6.67 1.09
CA ILE A 237 29.71 -6.89 2.50
C ILE A 237 28.48 -6.07 2.88
N ARG A 238 27.52 -6.73 3.53
CA ARG A 238 26.26 -6.15 4.01
C ARG A 238 26.33 -5.99 5.52
N GLN A 239 26.13 -4.78 6.01
CA GLN A 239 26.12 -4.47 7.44
C GLN A 239 24.75 -3.95 7.85
N LEU A 240 24.16 -4.57 8.88
CA LEU A 240 22.91 -4.08 9.46
C LEU A 240 23.17 -2.76 10.19
N VAL A 241 22.54 -1.68 9.72
CA VAL A 241 22.67 -0.33 10.31
C VAL A 241 21.39 0.13 11.00
N ARG A 242 20.24 -0.43 10.62
CA ARG A 242 18.94 -0.14 11.25
C ARG A 242 18.10 -1.39 11.39
N PHE A 243 17.50 -1.55 12.56
CA PHE A 243 16.55 -2.60 12.83
C PHE A 243 15.58 -2.11 13.90
N TRP A 244 14.33 -1.87 13.51
CA TRP A 244 13.33 -1.37 14.44
C TRP A 244 11.92 -1.78 14.01
N ILE A 245 11.03 -1.88 14.99
CA ILE A 245 9.60 -2.05 14.76
C ILE A 245 9.03 -0.66 14.56
N ARG A 246 8.36 -0.41 13.41
CA ARG A 246 7.63 0.83 13.25
C ARG A 246 6.49 0.85 14.28
N PRO A 247 6.32 1.94 15.07
CA PRO A 247 5.22 2.03 16.00
C PRO A 247 3.92 1.73 15.27
N SER A 248 3.31 0.59 15.60
CA SER A 248 2.00 0.26 15.09
C SER A 248 1.05 1.37 15.53
N THR A 249 0.29 1.95 14.60
CA THR A 249 -0.89 2.72 14.98
C THR A 249 -1.77 1.78 15.81
N LEU A 250 -1.86 2.07 17.10
CA LEU A 250 -2.34 1.21 18.20
C LEU A 250 -3.63 0.44 17.86
N THR A 251 -3.53 -0.80 17.38
CA THR A 251 -4.70 -1.65 17.05
C THR A 251 -4.82 -2.94 17.88
N GLY A 252 -3.99 -3.12 18.92
CA GLY A 252 -4.10 -4.25 19.87
C GLY A 252 -3.06 -5.38 19.66
N ALA A 253 -3.10 -6.41 20.49
CA ALA A 253 -2.06 -7.44 20.63
C ALA A 253 -1.84 -8.33 19.39
N ASP A 254 -2.86 -8.50 18.54
CA ASP A 254 -2.80 -9.31 17.32
C ASP A 254 -2.52 -8.48 16.05
N SER A 255 -2.15 -7.22 16.23
CA SER A 255 -1.84 -6.34 15.10
C SER A 255 -0.57 -6.80 14.38
N PRO A 256 -0.56 -6.81 13.05
CA PRO A 256 0.63 -7.19 12.32
C PRO A 256 1.76 -6.19 12.60
N VAL A 257 2.97 -6.71 12.78
CA VAL A 257 4.15 -5.95 13.16
C VAL A 257 4.85 -5.50 11.89
N GLU A 258 5.02 -4.19 11.70
CA GLU A 258 5.87 -3.66 10.65
C GLU A 258 7.32 -3.58 11.13
N MET A 259 8.18 -4.38 10.50
CA MET A 259 9.62 -4.38 10.73
C MET A 259 10.30 -3.53 9.67
N VAL A 260 11.17 -2.62 10.11
CA VAL A 260 12.04 -1.82 9.24
C VAL A 260 13.46 -2.32 9.39
N VAL A 261 14.09 -2.61 8.25
CA VAL A 261 15.45 -3.12 8.17
C VAL A 261 16.25 -2.22 7.23
N GLY A 262 17.40 -1.74 7.72
CA GLY A 262 18.34 -0.92 6.96
C GLY A 262 19.71 -1.57 6.92
N VAL A 263 20.28 -1.66 5.73
CA VAL A 263 21.56 -2.31 5.44
C VAL A 263 22.45 -1.36 4.68
N GLU A 264 23.68 -1.23 5.15
CA GLU A 264 24.76 -0.61 4.40
C GLU A 264 25.45 -1.69 3.56
N CYS A 265 25.64 -1.42 2.26
CA CYS A 265 26.29 -2.33 1.33
C CYS A 265 27.24 -1.53 0.44
N GLY A 266 28.55 -1.77 0.58
CA GLY A 266 29.57 -0.86 0.06
C GLY A 266 29.52 0.48 0.79
N ASP A 267 29.17 1.55 0.07
CA ASP A 267 29.01 2.92 0.61
C ASP A 267 27.55 3.43 0.50
N LEU A 268 26.60 2.53 0.24
CA LEU A 268 25.19 2.86 0.02
C LEU A 268 24.32 2.29 1.13
N ASN A 269 23.34 3.09 1.56
CA ASN A 269 22.34 2.69 2.54
C ASN A 269 21.03 2.33 1.86
N PHE A 270 20.54 1.13 2.15
CA PHE A 270 19.26 0.62 1.66
C PHE A 270 18.35 0.37 2.85
N GLU A 271 17.09 0.77 2.76
CA GLU A 271 16.11 0.56 3.81
C GLU A 271 14.81 0.06 3.20
N SER A 272 14.19 -0.94 3.83
CA SER A 272 12.86 -1.41 3.47
C SER A 272 12.11 -1.87 4.70
N SER A 273 10.79 -1.92 4.58
CA SER A 273 9.92 -2.50 5.58
C SER A 273 9.07 -3.65 5.05
N ALA A 274 8.65 -4.53 5.95
CA ALA A 274 7.62 -5.51 5.70
C ALA A 274 6.83 -5.75 6.98
N CYS A 275 5.58 -6.14 6.82
CA CYS A 275 4.64 -6.29 7.91
C CYS A 275 4.05 -7.70 7.87
N SER A 276 3.87 -8.31 9.04
CA SER A 276 3.39 -9.67 9.19
C SER A 276 2.82 -9.86 10.60
N GLY A 277 1.85 -10.76 10.76
CA GLY A 277 1.40 -11.19 12.09
C GLY A 277 2.52 -11.84 12.93
N ASN A 278 3.65 -12.19 12.30
CA ASN A 278 4.85 -12.68 12.99
C ASN A 278 6.02 -11.72 12.74
N CYS A 279 6.54 -11.10 13.79
CA CYS A 279 7.66 -10.15 13.71
C CYS A 279 8.93 -10.75 13.08
N ILE A 280 9.19 -12.04 13.27
CA ILE A 280 10.33 -12.76 12.68
C ILE A 280 10.15 -12.84 11.17
N ARG A 281 8.92 -13.14 10.71
CA ARG A 281 8.60 -13.19 9.28
C ARG A 281 8.66 -11.82 8.64
N ALA A 282 8.08 -10.81 9.31
CA ALA A 282 8.16 -9.41 8.87
C ALA A 282 9.61 -8.95 8.70
N ALA A 283 10.50 -9.29 9.64
CA ALA A 283 11.91 -8.95 9.57
C ALA A 283 12.61 -9.63 8.39
N ALA A 284 12.33 -10.92 8.17
CA ALA A 284 12.89 -11.68 7.06
C ALA A 284 12.45 -11.12 5.68
N ASP A 285 11.16 -10.83 5.52
CA ASP A 285 10.63 -10.26 4.28
C ASP A 285 11.15 -8.83 4.05
N ALA A 286 11.32 -8.04 5.11
CA ALA A 286 11.91 -6.70 5.02
C ALA A 286 13.37 -6.78 4.54
N TYR A 287 14.16 -7.70 5.09
CA TYR A 287 15.55 -7.91 4.66
C TYR A 287 15.63 -8.37 3.19
N VAL A 288 14.79 -9.30 2.75
CA VAL A 288 14.77 -9.71 1.33
C VAL A 288 14.42 -8.57 0.38
N LYS A 289 13.52 -7.66 0.77
CA LYS A 289 13.26 -6.45 -0.04
C LYS A 289 14.49 -5.54 -0.12
N VAL A 290 15.26 -5.41 0.97
CA VAL A 290 16.55 -4.70 0.95
C VAL A 290 17.52 -5.36 -0.03
N ILE A 291 17.66 -6.69 0.03
CA ILE A 291 18.53 -7.44 -0.91
C ILE A 291 18.09 -7.23 -2.37
N ASN A 292 16.80 -7.32 -2.67
CA ASN A 292 16.28 -7.07 -4.01
C ASN A 292 16.62 -5.64 -4.49
N SER A 293 16.51 -4.65 -3.60
CA SER A 293 16.87 -3.26 -3.90
C SER A 293 18.37 -3.11 -4.19
N ILE A 294 19.22 -3.83 -3.46
CA ILE A 294 20.67 -3.87 -3.71
C ILE A 294 20.95 -4.49 -5.09
N CYS A 295 20.36 -5.66 -5.40
CA CYS A 295 20.53 -6.34 -6.69
C CYS A 295 20.16 -5.42 -7.86
N GLU A 296 19.01 -4.74 -7.75
CA GLU A 296 18.50 -3.84 -8.76
C GLU A 296 19.40 -2.62 -8.94
N HIS A 297 19.79 -1.98 -7.82
CA HIS A 297 20.59 -0.76 -7.86
C HIS A 297 22.01 -1.00 -8.38
N LEU A 298 22.64 -2.10 -7.96
CA LEU A 298 23.99 -2.47 -8.38
C LEU A 298 24.02 -3.25 -9.71
N LYS A 299 22.85 -3.57 -10.28
CA LYS A 299 22.68 -4.36 -11.51
C LYS A 299 23.50 -5.66 -11.50
N LEU A 300 23.46 -6.36 -10.36
CA LEU A 300 24.23 -7.58 -10.17
C LEU A 300 23.77 -8.67 -11.14
N LYS A 301 24.73 -9.38 -11.74
CA LYS A 301 24.45 -10.54 -12.59
C LYS A 301 24.50 -11.81 -11.75
N VAL A 302 23.61 -12.74 -12.06
CA VAL A 302 23.66 -14.10 -11.50
C VAL A 302 24.95 -14.75 -11.96
N ARG A 303 25.66 -15.41 -11.04
CA ARG A 303 26.89 -16.17 -11.35
C ARG A 303 26.55 -17.28 -12.34
N ASP A 304 27.39 -17.44 -13.36
CA ASP A 304 27.30 -18.59 -14.27
C ASP A 304 27.58 -19.86 -13.45
N LYS A 305 26.61 -20.78 -13.39
CA LYS A 305 26.87 -22.12 -12.86
C LYS A 305 27.75 -22.84 -13.86
N GLU A 306 29.01 -23.11 -13.52
CA GLU A 306 29.78 -24.13 -14.23
C GLU A 306 28.97 -25.45 -14.16
N ILE A 307 28.58 -25.95 -15.33
CA ILE A 307 27.85 -27.22 -15.51
C ILE A 307 28.82 -28.38 -15.33
#